data_AF-A0A9J7HTI1-F1
#
_entry.id   AF-A0A9J7HTI1-F1
#
_cell.length_a   1.000
_cell.length_b   1.000
_cell.length_c   1.000
_cell.angle_alpha   90.00
_cell.angle_beta   90.00
_cell.angle_gamma   90.00
#
_symmetry.space_group_name_H-M   'P 1'
#
loop_
_entity.id
_entity.type
_entity.pdbx_description
1 polymer ?
#
loop_
_entity_poly.entity_id
_entity_poly.type
_entity_poly.pdbx_seq_one_letter_code
_entity_poly.pdbx_strand_id
1 'polypeptide(L)'
;MSHIHFTLYREPEPQILDYQTQQYKLFPHLAAAYGFWFTVQNLEAHYELVNSKLQEGDTSGLQELHALTAGLKAYTTLAAHHGIEACRLACGGHGYSHASGLVYLLTSQAVTVTGEGETTVMLLQLARYLVKCYAKSQAGAKLPSTVSYLQTIQSAAVSGGTTRDINSFDILTEAYQHRAARLVKVAAEGVRFKVVNEGQSEAEAWNNSLVSLVKCAEAHSQFFVVKTFVEAVRTVDVDDSVRAVLTTLCQLYALHGICEHAGDFLQASFE
;
A
#
# COMPACT_ATOMS: atom_id res chain seq x y z
N MET A 1 -15.05 -33.82 -17.13
CA MET A 1 -14.50 -33.66 -15.76
C MET A 1 -13.26 -34.51 -15.67
N SER A 2 -12.10 -33.88 -15.83
CA SER A 2 -10.79 -34.49 -15.57
C SER A 2 -9.76 -33.36 -15.62
N HIS A 3 -9.66 -32.59 -14.53
CA HIS A 3 -8.46 -31.79 -14.30
C HIS A 3 -7.45 -32.78 -13.71
N ILE A 4 -6.59 -33.34 -14.55
CA ILE A 4 -5.53 -34.25 -14.13
C ILE A 4 -4.31 -33.37 -13.90
N HIS A 5 -3.66 -33.38 -12.73
CA HIS A 5 -2.19 -33.20 -12.65
C HIS A 5 -1.52 -33.73 -11.37
N PHE A 6 -0.51 -34.57 -11.61
CA PHE A 6 0.67 -34.95 -10.83
C PHE A 6 0.54 -35.28 -9.33
N THR A 7 0.21 -36.55 -9.02
CA THR A 7 0.65 -37.20 -7.79
C THR A 7 1.59 -38.37 -8.08
N LEU A 8 2.70 -38.45 -7.34
CA LEU A 8 3.71 -39.52 -7.42
C LEU A 8 3.27 -40.82 -6.71
N TYR A 9 2.12 -40.84 -6.05
CA TYR A 9 1.64 -41.99 -5.25
C TYR A 9 0.12 -42.16 -5.32
N ARG A 10 -0.36 -43.37 -4.99
CA ARG A 10 -1.76 -43.87 -5.04
C ARG A 10 -2.73 -43.20 -4.05
N GLU A 11 -2.49 -41.95 -3.66
CA GLU A 11 -3.42 -41.19 -2.82
C GLU A 11 -4.48 -40.46 -3.67
N PRO A 12 -5.66 -40.16 -3.12
CA PRO A 12 -6.63 -39.30 -3.79
C PRO A 12 -6.00 -37.95 -4.15
N GLU A 13 -6.45 -37.35 -5.25
CA GLU A 13 -5.93 -36.07 -5.71
C GLU A 13 -6.17 -34.98 -4.64
N PRO A 14 -5.12 -34.26 -4.20
CA PRO A 14 -5.26 -33.24 -3.16
C PRO A 14 -6.10 -32.06 -3.68
N GLN A 15 -6.67 -31.27 -2.77
CA GLN A 15 -7.39 -30.08 -3.17
C GLN A 15 -6.42 -29.05 -3.76
N ILE A 16 -6.84 -28.29 -4.76
CA ILE A 16 -5.95 -27.30 -5.40
C ILE A 16 -5.41 -26.26 -4.40
N LEU A 17 -6.14 -26.00 -3.31
CA LEU A 17 -5.75 -25.05 -2.27
C LEU A 17 -4.67 -25.62 -1.32
N ASP A 18 -4.40 -26.92 -1.36
CA ASP A 18 -3.32 -27.55 -0.58
C ASP A 18 -1.95 -27.25 -1.20
N TYR A 19 -1.89 -26.86 -2.47
CA TYR A 19 -0.66 -26.48 -3.14
C TYR A 19 -0.20 -25.08 -2.69
N GLN A 20 1.05 -24.99 -2.21
CA GLN A 20 1.68 -23.74 -1.79
C GLN A 20 1.64 -22.67 -2.87
N THR A 21 1.77 -23.03 -4.15
CA THR A 21 1.69 -22.08 -5.26
C THR A 21 0.30 -21.47 -5.42
N GLN A 22 -0.75 -22.22 -5.14
CA GLN A 22 -2.13 -21.71 -5.16
C GLN A 22 -2.40 -20.83 -3.94
N GLN A 23 -1.87 -21.20 -2.77
CA GLN A 23 -1.92 -20.38 -1.56
C GLN A 23 -1.19 -19.06 -1.75
N TYR A 24 0.04 -19.06 -2.29
CA TYR A 24 0.82 -17.86 -2.58
C TYR A 24 0.12 -16.95 -3.61
N LYS A 25 -0.64 -17.53 -4.54
CA LYS A 25 -1.42 -16.76 -5.51
C LYS A 25 -2.64 -16.09 -4.89
N LEU A 26 -3.33 -16.73 -3.95
CA LEU A 26 -4.64 -16.27 -3.45
C LEU A 26 -4.57 -15.55 -2.09
N PHE A 27 -3.80 -16.09 -1.14
CA PHE A 27 -3.82 -15.59 0.24
C PHE A 27 -3.28 -14.16 0.40
N PRO A 28 -2.27 -13.68 -0.37
CA PRO A 28 -1.89 -12.28 -0.34
C PRO A 28 -3.02 -11.33 -0.76
N HIS A 29 -3.85 -11.73 -1.74
CA HIS A 29 -5.02 -10.95 -2.15
C HIS A 29 -6.15 -11.00 -1.12
N LEU A 30 -6.35 -12.14 -0.44
CA LEU A 30 -7.25 -12.25 0.71
C LEU A 30 -6.83 -11.30 1.84
N ALA A 31 -5.54 -11.31 2.17
CA ALA A 31 -4.98 -10.41 3.17
C ALA A 31 -5.12 -8.93 2.78
N ALA A 32 -4.86 -8.60 1.51
CA ALA A 32 -5.06 -7.26 0.97
C ALA A 32 -6.53 -6.80 1.07
N ALA A 33 -7.49 -7.68 0.79
CA ALA A 33 -8.91 -7.34 0.90
C ALA A 33 -9.30 -6.89 2.32
N TYR A 34 -8.83 -7.58 3.36
CA TYR A 34 -9.03 -7.18 4.76
C TYR A 34 -8.27 -5.89 5.11
N GLY A 35 -7.03 -5.74 4.64
CA GLY A 35 -6.26 -4.52 4.85
C GLY A 35 -6.96 -3.29 4.23
N PHE A 36 -7.50 -3.43 3.02
CA PHE A 36 -8.25 -2.36 2.35
C PHE A 36 -9.55 -2.05 3.06
N TRP A 37 -10.28 -3.06 3.55
CA TRP A 37 -11.49 -2.86 4.34
C TRP A 37 -11.22 -1.99 5.58
N PHE A 38 -10.22 -2.35 6.40
CA PHE A 38 -9.86 -1.54 7.58
C PHE A 38 -9.32 -0.16 7.22
N THR A 39 -8.62 -0.04 6.10
CA THR A 39 -8.16 1.25 5.58
C THR A 39 -9.33 2.17 5.23
N VAL A 40 -10.38 1.66 4.60
CA VAL A 40 -11.59 2.44 4.29
C VAL A 40 -12.29 2.88 5.57
N GLN A 41 -12.46 1.99 6.56
CA GLN A 41 -13.05 2.40 7.84
C GLN A 41 -12.27 3.53 8.54
N ASN A 42 -10.93 3.46 8.49
CA ASN A 42 -10.08 4.52 9.04
C ASN A 42 -10.23 5.83 8.24
N LEU A 43 -10.30 5.74 6.92
CA LEU A 43 -10.46 6.89 6.03
C LEU A 43 -11.83 7.57 6.19
N GLU A 44 -12.90 6.80 6.40
CA GLU A 44 -14.24 7.31 6.71
C GLU A 44 -14.24 8.11 8.01
N ALA A 45 -13.64 7.59 9.08
CA ALA A 45 -13.52 8.33 10.35
C ALA A 45 -12.70 9.62 10.18
N HIS A 46 -11.64 9.59 9.36
CA HIS A 46 -10.85 10.79 9.05
C HIS A 46 -11.66 11.80 8.23
N TYR A 47 -12.44 11.34 7.25
CA TYR A 47 -13.34 12.16 6.44
C TYR A 47 -14.39 12.87 7.31
N GLU A 48 -15.03 12.15 8.23
CA GLU A 48 -16.01 12.72 9.17
C GLU A 48 -15.38 13.79 10.07
N LEU A 49 -14.18 13.54 10.61
CA LEU A 49 -13.45 14.51 11.43
C LEU A 49 -13.15 15.80 10.66
N VAL A 50 -12.65 15.67 9.41
CA VAL A 50 -12.34 16.83 8.56
C VAL A 50 -13.60 17.59 8.19
N ASN A 51 -14.71 16.89 7.88
CA ASN A 51 -15.98 17.53 7.59
C ASN A 51 -16.55 18.28 8.79
N SER A 52 -16.45 17.73 10.01
CA SER A 52 -16.87 18.42 11.23
C SER A 52 -16.11 19.73 11.40
N LYS A 53 -14.78 19.70 11.23
CA LYS A 53 -13.93 20.90 11.29
C LYS A 53 -14.24 21.92 10.17
N LEU A 54 -14.61 21.43 8.99
CA LEU A 54 -15.00 22.30 7.88
C LEU A 54 -16.26 23.10 8.20
N GLN A 55 -17.23 22.52 8.91
CA GLN A 55 -18.43 23.25 9.38
C GLN A 55 -18.09 24.37 10.38
N GLU A 56 -16.97 24.24 11.08
CA GLU A 56 -16.41 25.27 11.97
C GLU A 56 -15.50 26.27 11.24
N GLY A 57 -15.33 26.13 9.92
CA GLY A 57 -14.50 27.00 9.08
C GLY A 57 -13.02 26.61 8.99
N ASP A 58 -12.61 25.50 9.61
CA ASP A 58 -11.23 24.99 9.54
C ASP A 58 -11.03 24.12 8.29
N THR A 59 -10.26 24.64 7.34
CA THR A 59 -9.93 23.97 6.06
C THR A 59 -8.60 23.23 6.08
N SER A 60 -7.89 23.20 7.23
CA SER A 60 -6.51 22.70 7.31
C SER A 60 -6.36 21.21 6.95
N GLY A 61 -7.39 20.39 7.18
CA GLY A 61 -7.40 18.96 6.87
C GLY A 61 -7.75 18.61 5.42
N LEU A 62 -8.34 19.53 4.64
CA LEU A 62 -8.86 19.23 3.31
C LEU A 62 -7.77 18.81 2.32
N GLN A 63 -6.60 19.47 2.37
CA GLN A 63 -5.51 19.16 1.45
C GLN A 63 -4.94 17.75 1.70
N GLU A 64 -4.81 17.36 2.97
CA GLU A 64 -4.36 16.03 3.37
C GLU A 64 -5.36 14.96 2.97
N LEU A 65 -6.64 15.15 3.34
CA LEU A 65 -7.72 14.23 3.02
C LEU A 65 -7.83 14.00 1.51
N HIS A 66 -7.76 15.06 0.70
CA HIS A 66 -7.79 14.94 -0.76
C HIS A 66 -6.59 14.16 -1.31
N ALA A 67 -5.37 14.46 -0.87
CA ALA A 67 -4.18 13.77 -1.34
C ALA A 67 -4.18 12.28 -0.95
N LEU A 68 -4.58 11.99 0.29
CA LEU A 68 -4.65 10.63 0.81
C LEU A 68 -5.74 9.81 0.11
N THR A 69 -6.96 10.35 -0.02
CA THR A 69 -8.05 9.68 -0.75
C THR A 69 -7.66 9.40 -2.20
N ALA A 70 -7.00 10.36 -2.87
CA ALA A 70 -6.55 10.17 -4.25
C ALA A 70 -5.53 9.02 -4.37
N GLY A 71 -4.51 9.00 -3.52
CA GLY A 71 -3.49 7.96 -3.52
C GLY A 71 -4.01 6.58 -3.12
N LEU A 72 -4.92 6.50 -2.13
CA LEU A 72 -5.53 5.25 -1.70
C LEU A 72 -6.50 4.70 -2.75
N LYS A 73 -7.30 5.55 -3.40
CA LYS A 73 -8.14 5.13 -4.53
C LYS A 73 -7.27 4.48 -5.60
N ALA A 74 -6.22 5.18 -6.05
CA ALA A 74 -5.33 4.67 -7.09
C ALA A 74 -4.67 3.33 -6.71
N TYR A 75 -4.12 3.26 -5.49
CA TYR A 75 -3.42 2.06 -5.01
C TYR A 75 -4.36 0.87 -4.83
N THR A 76 -5.48 1.06 -4.13
CA THR A 76 -6.39 -0.04 -3.77
C THR A 76 -7.20 -0.54 -4.97
N THR A 77 -7.63 0.32 -5.88
CA THR A 77 -8.40 -0.13 -7.07
C THR A 77 -7.51 -0.89 -8.05
N LEU A 78 -6.26 -0.46 -8.25
CA LEU A 78 -5.32 -1.21 -9.09
C LEU A 78 -4.97 -2.57 -8.46
N ALA A 79 -4.70 -2.60 -7.15
CA ALA A 79 -4.44 -3.85 -6.44
C ALA A 79 -5.66 -4.81 -6.45
N ALA A 80 -6.87 -4.28 -6.28
CA ALA A 80 -8.10 -5.07 -6.39
C ALA A 80 -8.29 -5.62 -7.81
N HIS A 81 -8.00 -4.82 -8.85
CA HIS A 81 -8.05 -5.26 -10.25
C HIS A 81 -7.13 -6.47 -10.49
N HIS A 82 -5.87 -6.38 -10.05
CA HIS A 82 -4.93 -7.48 -10.13
C HIS A 82 -5.39 -8.70 -9.33
N GLY A 83 -5.95 -8.50 -8.14
CA GLY A 83 -6.48 -9.58 -7.31
C GLY A 83 -7.64 -10.33 -7.96
N ILE A 84 -8.57 -9.62 -8.61
CA ILE A 84 -9.68 -10.25 -9.33
C ILE A 84 -9.14 -11.10 -10.49
N GLU A 85 -8.18 -10.58 -11.26
CA GLU A 85 -7.58 -11.33 -12.35
C GLU A 85 -6.77 -12.54 -11.85
N ALA A 86 -6.04 -12.41 -10.75
CA ALA A 86 -5.35 -13.51 -10.10
C ALA A 86 -6.32 -14.62 -9.67
N CYS A 87 -7.46 -14.26 -9.07
CA CYS A 87 -8.54 -15.20 -8.73
C CYS A 87 -9.11 -15.88 -9.98
N ARG A 88 -9.32 -15.13 -11.07
CA ARG A 88 -9.80 -15.68 -12.34
C ARG A 88 -8.85 -16.71 -12.92
N LEU A 89 -7.55 -16.40 -12.95
CA LEU A 89 -6.51 -17.30 -13.42
C LEU A 89 -6.32 -18.51 -12.48
N ALA A 90 -6.52 -18.34 -11.18
CA ALA A 90 -6.45 -19.41 -10.19
C ALA A 90 -7.53 -20.49 -10.39
N CYS A 91 -8.66 -20.16 -11.00
CA CYS A 91 -9.73 -21.11 -11.36
C CYS A 91 -9.48 -21.86 -12.68
N GLY A 92 -8.30 -21.68 -13.31
CA GLY A 92 -7.96 -22.33 -14.57
C GLY A 92 -8.96 -22.02 -15.69
N GLY A 93 -9.22 -23.01 -16.56
CA GLY A 93 -10.15 -22.84 -17.68
C GLY A 93 -11.59 -22.47 -17.26
N HIS A 94 -12.03 -22.85 -16.06
CA HIS A 94 -13.36 -22.49 -15.57
C HIS A 94 -13.46 -21.01 -15.20
N GLY A 95 -12.36 -20.35 -14.84
CA GLY A 95 -12.33 -18.91 -14.61
C GLY A 95 -12.60 -18.07 -15.87
N TYR A 96 -12.46 -18.64 -17.06
CA TYR A 96 -12.86 -17.97 -18.31
C TYR A 96 -14.38 -17.94 -18.52
N SER A 97 -15.13 -18.84 -17.89
CA SER A 97 -16.59 -18.90 -18.06
C SER A 97 -17.26 -17.72 -17.37
N HIS A 98 -18.25 -17.10 -18.02
CA HIS A 98 -19.13 -16.11 -17.38
C HIS A 98 -19.87 -16.67 -16.15
N ALA A 99 -20.12 -17.98 -16.11
CA ALA A 99 -20.73 -18.63 -14.95
C ALA A 99 -19.85 -18.58 -13.69
N SER A 100 -18.55 -18.29 -13.81
CA SER A 100 -17.66 -18.06 -12.66
C SER A 100 -17.93 -16.73 -11.95
N GLY A 101 -18.61 -15.77 -12.59
CA GLY A 101 -18.77 -14.39 -12.11
C GLY A 101 -17.51 -13.52 -12.19
N LEU A 102 -16.32 -14.11 -12.30
CA LEU A 102 -15.04 -13.38 -12.23
C LEU A 102 -14.77 -12.51 -13.47
N VAL A 103 -15.22 -12.94 -14.66
CA VAL A 103 -15.11 -12.14 -15.88
C VAL A 103 -15.96 -10.85 -15.78
N TYR A 104 -17.17 -10.98 -15.25
CA TYR A 104 -18.05 -9.82 -15.02
C TYR A 104 -17.48 -8.90 -13.93
N LEU A 105 -16.98 -9.48 -12.83
CA LEU A 105 -16.36 -8.69 -11.77
C LEU A 105 -15.14 -7.90 -12.27
N LEU A 106 -14.27 -8.53 -13.06
CA LEU A 106 -13.08 -7.87 -13.62
C LEU A 106 -13.46 -6.70 -14.52
N THR A 107 -14.40 -6.92 -15.45
CA THR A 107 -14.82 -5.90 -16.42
C THR A 107 -15.60 -4.77 -15.78
N SER A 108 -16.45 -5.06 -14.78
CA SER A 108 -17.18 -4.03 -14.03
C SER A 108 -16.27 -3.21 -13.13
N GLN A 109 -15.25 -3.82 -12.51
CA GLN A 109 -14.31 -3.12 -11.64
C GLN A 109 -13.31 -2.26 -12.42
N ALA A 110 -13.03 -2.56 -13.69
CA ALA A 110 -12.07 -1.81 -14.53
C ALA A 110 -12.37 -0.30 -14.61
N VAL A 111 -13.65 0.11 -14.50
CA VAL A 111 -14.03 1.52 -14.45
C VAL A 111 -13.50 2.22 -13.19
N THR A 112 -13.29 1.51 -12.07
CA THR A 112 -12.81 2.12 -10.82
C THR A 112 -11.32 2.49 -10.87
N VAL A 113 -10.55 1.87 -11.77
CA VAL A 113 -9.13 2.16 -11.99
C VAL A 113 -8.94 3.43 -12.84
N THR A 114 -9.90 3.72 -13.72
CA THR A 114 -9.84 4.83 -14.70
C THR A 114 -10.79 5.99 -14.38
N GLY A 115 -11.98 5.67 -13.88
CA GLY A 115 -13.00 6.61 -13.43
C GLY A 115 -12.51 7.43 -12.24
N GLU A 116 -13.09 8.63 -12.05
CA GLU A 116 -12.72 9.61 -11.00
C GLU A 116 -11.28 10.15 -11.05
N GLY A 117 -10.42 9.58 -11.90
CA GLY A 117 -9.03 9.98 -12.08
C GLY A 117 -8.19 8.78 -12.53
N GLU A 118 -7.36 8.99 -13.55
CA GLU A 118 -6.38 7.99 -13.98
C GLU A 118 -5.37 7.71 -12.84
N THR A 119 -5.02 6.44 -12.66
CA THR A 119 -4.25 5.95 -11.51
C THR A 119 -2.93 6.71 -11.32
N THR A 120 -2.16 6.90 -12.38
CA THR A 120 -0.88 7.63 -12.35
C THR A 120 -1.08 9.10 -11.97
N VAL A 121 -2.08 9.77 -12.57
CA VAL A 121 -2.42 11.16 -12.25
C VAL A 121 -2.78 11.33 -10.77
N MET A 122 -3.57 10.41 -10.21
CA MET A 122 -3.94 10.43 -8.79
C MET A 122 -2.74 10.18 -7.87
N LEU A 123 -1.86 9.23 -8.22
CA LEU A 123 -0.60 9.03 -7.49
C LEU A 123 0.30 10.26 -7.56
N LEU A 124 0.33 10.98 -8.69
CA LEU A 124 1.08 12.24 -8.82
C LEU A 124 0.49 13.39 -7.99
N GLN A 125 -0.83 13.41 -7.76
CA GLN A 125 -1.45 14.34 -6.80
C GLN A 125 -0.97 14.08 -5.39
N LEU A 126 -0.95 12.81 -4.97
CA LEU A 126 -0.39 12.41 -3.67
C LEU A 126 1.10 12.75 -3.60
N ALA A 127 1.89 12.44 -4.64
CA ALA A 127 3.32 12.73 -4.68
C ALA A 127 3.62 14.23 -4.49
N ARG A 128 2.84 15.11 -5.13
CA ARG A 128 2.96 16.56 -4.96
C ARG A 128 2.72 16.99 -3.51
N TYR A 129 1.73 16.41 -2.85
CA TYR A 129 1.48 16.64 -1.43
C TYR A 129 2.66 16.15 -0.57
N LEU A 130 3.17 14.94 -0.82
CA LEU A 130 4.29 14.36 -0.07
C LEU A 130 5.58 15.19 -0.21
N VAL A 131 5.92 15.65 -1.42
CA VAL A 131 7.10 16.51 -1.65
C VAL A 131 6.96 17.85 -0.91
N LYS A 132 5.76 18.45 -0.91
CA LYS A 132 5.47 19.67 -0.13
C LYS A 132 5.62 19.43 1.37
N CYS A 133 5.14 18.30 1.88
CA CYS A 133 5.28 17.91 3.29
C CYS A 133 6.74 17.62 3.66
N TYR A 134 7.52 17.01 2.77
CA TYR A 134 8.96 16.84 2.96
C TYR A 134 9.68 18.18 3.06
N ALA A 135 9.41 19.13 2.16
CA ALA A 135 10.01 20.47 2.25
C ALA A 135 9.65 21.18 3.57
N LYS A 136 8.40 21.06 4.03
CA LYS A 136 7.96 21.55 5.34
C LYS A 136 8.70 20.87 6.50
N SER A 137 8.95 19.56 6.41
CA SER A 137 9.69 18.82 7.44
C SER A 137 11.15 19.30 7.54
N GLN A 138 11.79 19.57 6.40
CA GLN A 138 13.14 20.15 6.37
C GLN A 138 13.20 21.55 7.00
N ALA A 139 12.10 22.30 6.95
CA ALA A 139 11.97 23.60 7.60
C ALA A 139 11.57 23.53 9.09
N GLY A 140 11.48 22.32 9.68
CA GLY A 140 11.08 22.13 11.08
C GLY A 140 9.59 22.36 11.36
N ALA A 141 8.75 22.44 10.33
CA ALA A 141 7.32 22.64 10.51
C ALA A 141 6.64 21.37 11.04
N LYS A 142 5.61 21.55 11.88
CA LYS A 142 4.75 20.46 12.32
C LYS A 142 3.96 19.90 11.14
N LEU A 143 3.98 18.58 10.99
CA LEU A 143 3.24 17.87 9.95
C LEU A 143 1.95 17.25 10.50
N PRO A 144 0.94 17.02 9.64
CA PRO A 144 -0.19 16.18 9.96
C PRO A 144 0.20 14.75 10.32
N SER A 145 -0.67 14.02 11.03
CA SER A 145 -0.35 12.71 11.59
C SER A 145 -0.02 11.66 10.52
N THR A 146 -0.69 11.69 9.37
CA THR A 146 -0.51 10.71 8.28
C THR A 146 0.87 10.79 7.65
N VAL A 147 1.52 11.96 7.69
CA VAL A 147 2.84 12.24 7.11
C VAL A 147 3.90 12.66 8.13
N SER A 148 3.57 12.61 9.42
CA SER A 148 4.46 12.98 10.53
C SER A 148 5.78 12.20 10.53
N TYR A 149 5.73 10.95 10.04
CA TYR A 149 6.91 10.09 9.89
C TYR A 149 8.02 10.68 9.00
N LEU A 150 7.71 11.65 8.13
CA LEU A 150 8.72 12.35 7.32
C LEU A 150 9.70 13.19 8.16
N GLN A 151 9.39 13.43 9.43
CA GLN A 151 10.30 14.09 10.37
C GLN A 151 11.34 13.09 10.93
N THR A 152 10.99 11.81 11.08
CA THR A 152 11.83 10.77 11.71
C THR A 152 13.07 10.41 10.88
N ILE A 153 13.02 10.58 9.56
CA ILE A 153 14.13 10.31 8.61
C ILE A 153 15.43 11.04 9.01
N GLN A 154 15.32 12.22 9.62
CA GLN A 154 16.48 13.02 10.01
C GLN A 154 17.30 12.39 11.15
N SER A 155 16.73 11.42 11.89
CA SER A 155 17.29 10.92 13.16
C SER A 155 17.80 9.48 13.15
N ALA A 156 17.46 8.68 12.13
CA ALA A 156 17.78 7.25 12.13
C ALA A 156 19.23 6.97 11.70
N ALA A 157 20.14 6.95 12.67
CA ALA A 157 21.39 6.21 12.55
C ALA A 157 21.09 4.71 12.72
N VAL A 158 21.46 3.91 11.73
CA VAL A 158 21.27 2.45 11.72
C VAL A 158 22.00 1.85 12.93
N SER A 159 21.23 1.36 13.90
CA SER A 159 21.78 0.64 15.05
C SER A 159 21.89 -0.82 14.66
N GLY A 160 23.09 -1.28 14.32
CA GLY A 160 23.33 -2.69 14.06
C GLY A 160 23.15 -3.54 15.33
N GLY A 161 22.66 -4.77 15.16
CA GLY A 161 23.08 -5.87 16.04
C GLY A 161 22.03 -6.58 16.91
N THR A 162 20.74 -6.56 16.60
CA THR A 162 19.78 -7.47 17.28
C THR A 162 18.88 -8.18 16.29
N THR A 163 18.76 -9.50 16.43
CA THR A 163 17.77 -10.31 15.70
C THR A 163 16.37 -9.80 16.06
N ARG A 164 15.72 -9.10 15.14
CA ARG A 164 14.36 -8.59 15.32
C ARG A 164 13.34 -9.62 14.82
N ASP A 165 12.22 -9.77 15.52
CA ASP A 165 11.11 -10.59 15.03
C ASP A 165 10.44 -9.88 13.85
N ILE A 166 10.65 -10.43 12.65
CA ILE A 166 10.09 -9.89 11.41
C ILE A 166 8.55 -9.94 11.38
N ASN A 167 7.93 -10.75 12.25
CA ASN A 167 6.48 -10.84 12.37
C ASN A 167 5.89 -9.81 13.34
N SER A 168 6.74 -9.07 14.06
CA SER A 168 6.28 -8.02 14.98
C SER A 168 5.63 -6.88 14.21
N PHE A 169 4.41 -6.51 14.61
CA PHE A 169 3.69 -5.37 14.05
C PHE A 169 4.47 -4.06 14.12
N ASP A 170 5.26 -3.85 15.18
CA ASP A 170 6.06 -2.64 15.32
C ASP A 170 7.20 -2.61 14.30
N ILE A 171 7.88 -3.74 14.12
CA ILE A 171 8.96 -3.89 13.13
C ILE A 171 8.43 -3.74 11.70
N LEU A 172 7.31 -4.39 11.39
CA LEU A 172 6.66 -4.27 10.09
C LEU A 172 6.24 -2.82 9.81
N THR A 173 5.58 -2.17 10.77
CA THR A 173 5.14 -0.77 10.61
C THR A 173 6.34 0.17 10.45
N GLU A 174 7.40 -0.01 11.25
CA GLU A 174 8.64 0.76 11.16
C GLU A 174 9.35 0.58 9.81
N ALA A 175 9.42 -0.66 9.30
CA ALA A 175 10.03 -0.97 8.01
C ALA A 175 9.32 -0.24 6.86
N TYR A 176 7.98 -0.32 6.84
CA TYR A 176 7.16 0.37 5.84
C TYR A 176 7.23 1.89 5.97
N GLN A 177 7.23 2.38 7.21
CA GLN A 177 7.44 3.80 7.50
C GLN A 177 8.77 4.26 6.93
N HIS A 178 9.86 3.55 7.22
CA HIS A 178 11.20 3.88 6.76
C HIS A 178 11.30 3.87 5.23
N ARG A 179 10.75 2.84 4.58
CA ARG A 179 10.66 2.75 3.11
C ARG A 179 9.93 3.93 2.49
N ALA A 180 8.72 4.24 2.96
CA ALA A 180 7.92 5.35 2.44
C ALA A 180 8.67 6.68 2.59
N ALA A 181 9.25 6.90 3.76
CA ALA A 181 9.99 8.10 4.09
C ALA A 181 11.22 8.28 3.17
N ARG A 182 12.00 7.21 3.00
CA ARG A 182 13.18 7.20 2.13
C ARG A 182 12.82 7.49 0.68
N LEU A 183 11.78 6.85 0.15
CA LEU A 183 11.35 7.06 -1.24
C LEU A 183 10.81 8.48 -1.48
N VAL A 184 10.10 9.06 -0.51
CA VAL A 184 9.69 10.47 -0.57
C VAL A 184 10.91 11.40 -0.58
N LYS A 185 11.90 11.15 0.29
CA LYS A 185 13.17 11.89 0.30
C LYS A 185 13.89 11.80 -1.05
N VAL A 186 14.07 10.60 -1.59
CA VAL A 186 14.74 10.37 -2.88
C VAL A 186 14.02 11.11 -4.01
N ALA A 187 12.68 11.05 -4.06
CA ALA A 187 11.91 11.76 -5.08
C ALA A 187 12.04 13.29 -4.93
N ALA A 188 11.88 13.83 -3.72
CA ALA A 188 11.97 15.27 -3.47
C ALA A 188 13.36 15.83 -3.73
N GLU A 189 14.41 15.16 -3.26
CA GLU A 189 15.81 15.55 -3.50
C GLU A 189 16.19 15.38 -4.97
N GLY A 190 15.66 14.35 -5.64
CA GLY A 190 15.86 14.14 -7.07
C GLY A 190 15.25 15.25 -7.94
N VAL A 191 14.07 15.77 -7.58
CA VAL A 191 13.49 16.97 -8.23
C VAL A 191 14.37 18.19 -7.97
N ARG A 192 14.74 18.42 -6.70
CA ARG A 192 15.57 19.58 -6.32
C ARG A 192 16.93 19.57 -7.01
N PHE A 193 17.58 18.40 -7.10
CA PHE A 193 18.88 18.24 -7.76
C PHE A 193 18.81 18.66 -9.23
N LYS A 194 17.79 18.23 -9.98
CA LYS A 194 17.64 18.62 -11.39
C LYS A 194 17.45 20.15 -11.57
N VAL A 195 16.73 20.80 -10.66
CA VAL A 195 16.57 22.27 -10.70
C VAL A 195 17.88 22.97 -10.39
N VAL A 196 18.54 22.59 -9.29
CA VAL A 196 19.69 23.34 -8.75
C VAL A 196 21.00 23.01 -9.48
N ASN A 197 21.21 21.73 -9.80
CA ASN A 197 22.49 21.22 -10.32
C ASN A 197 22.51 21.04 -11.84
N GLU A 198 21.35 20.73 -12.44
CA GLU A 198 21.24 20.52 -13.90
C GLU A 198 20.63 21.72 -14.62
N GLY A 199 20.14 22.73 -13.89
CA GLY A 199 19.57 23.95 -14.47
C GLY A 199 18.22 23.76 -15.15
N GLN A 200 17.52 22.65 -14.88
CA GLN A 200 16.19 22.38 -15.44
C GLN A 200 15.14 23.32 -14.83
N SER A 201 14.10 23.64 -15.59
CA SER A 201 12.91 24.31 -15.02
C SER A 201 12.21 23.41 -14.01
N GLU A 202 11.44 23.96 -13.07
CA GLU A 202 10.68 23.15 -12.09
C GLU A 202 9.75 22.13 -12.77
N ALA A 203 9.08 22.53 -13.86
CA ALA A 203 8.18 21.67 -14.61
C ALA A 203 8.93 20.51 -15.28
N GLU A 204 10.10 20.79 -15.85
CA GLU A 204 10.94 19.79 -16.49
C GLU A 204 11.54 18.82 -15.46
N ALA A 205 12.08 19.34 -14.35
CA ALA A 205 12.59 18.54 -13.25
C ALA A 205 11.53 17.63 -12.64
N TRP A 206 10.29 18.13 -12.51
CA TRP A 206 9.13 17.34 -12.10
C TRP A 206 8.81 16.23 -13.10
N ASN A 207 8.72 16.56 -14.39
CA ASN A 207 8.45 15.61 -15.47
C ASN A 207 9.52 14.50 -15.53
N ASN A 208 10.79 14.88 -15.40
CA ASN A 208 11.94 13.97 -15.39
C ASN A 208 12.09 13.18 -14.08
N SER A 209 11.14 13.33 -13.14
CA SER A 209 11.12 12.61 -11.87
C SER A 209 9.79 11.88 -11.63
N LEU A 210 8.86 11.86 -12.59
CA LEU A 210 7.51 11.30 -12.42
C LEU A 210 7.52 9.84 -11.96
N VAL A 211 8.45 9.02 -12.46
CA VAL A 211 8.57 7.60 -12.04
C VAL A 211 8.88 7.49 -10.55
N SER A 212 9.86 8.25 -10.06
CA SER A 212 10.21 8.28 -8.63
C SER A 212 9.09 8.86 -7.76
N LEU A 213 8.33 9.83 -8.31
CA LEU A 213 7.19 10.46 -7.64
C LEU A 213 6.01 9.48 -7.50
N VAL A 214 5.69 8.73 -8.55
CA VAL A 214 4.68 7.67 -8.50
C VAL A 214 5.09 6.61 -7.48
N LYS A 215 6.34 6.14 -7.53
CA LYS A 215 6.87 5.13 -6.61
C LYS A 215 6.81 5.56 -5.14
N CYS A 216 7.08 6.84 -4.83
CA CYS A 216 6.99 7.31 -3.45
C CYS A 216 5.54 7.44 -2.96
N ALA A 217 4.60 7.80 -3.85
CA ALA A 217 3.17 7.82 -3.56
C ALA A 217 2.63 6.41 -3.29
N GLU A 218 3.00 5.41 -4.11
CA GLU A 218 2.63 4.01 -3.88
C GLU A 218 3.17 3.48 -2.55
N ALA A 219 4.43 3.78 -2.23
CA ALA A 219 5.03 3.38 -0.97
C ALA A 219 4.33 4.00 0.25
N HIS A 220 3.90 5.27 0.14
CA HIS A 220 3.10 5.92 1.17
C HIS A 220 1.72 5.27 1.33
N SER A 221 1.02 5.01 0.22
CA SER A 221 -0.28 4.33 0.24
C SER A 221 -0.18 2.95 0.89
N GLN A 222 0.84 2.17 0.55
CA GLN A 222 1.06 0.84 1.13
C GLN A 222 1.41 0.91 2.62
N PHE A 223 2.27 1.86 3.03
CA PHE A 223 2.54 2.11 4.45
C PHE A 223 1.26 2.45 5.21
N PHE A 224 0.40 3.30 4.63
CA PHE A 224 -0.88 3.65 5.25
C PHE A 224 -1.75 2.42 5.47
N VAL A 225 -1.89 1.53 4.48
CA VAL A 225 -2.64 0.28 4.61
C VAL A 225 -2.05 -0.63 5.70
N VAL A 226 -0.73 -0.81 5.76
CA VAL A 226 -0.09 -1.63 6.81
C VAL A 226 -0.37 -1.04 8.20
N LYS A 227 -0.19 0.27 8.35
CA LYS A 227 -0.39 0.98 9.62
C LYS A 227 -1.84 0.84 10.10
N THR A 228 -2.82 1.14 9.26
CA THR A 228 -4.24 1.07 9.64
C THR A 228 -4.69 -0.37 9.90
N PHE A 229 -4.16 -1.35 9.17
CA PHE A 229 -4.47 -2.76 9.42
C PHE A 229 -3.92 -3.20 10.78
N VAL A 230 -2.66 -2.87 11.11
CA VAL A 230 -2.08 -3.15 12.43
C VAL A 230 -2.90 -2.49 13.56
N GLU A 231 -3.24 -1.22 13.40
CA GLU A 231 -4.08 -0.48 14.36
C GLU A 231 -5.45 -1.13 14.54
N ALA A 232 -6.08 -1.56 13.44
CA ALA A 232 -7.36 -2.25 13.48
C ALA A 232 -7.27 -3.61 14.20
N VAL A 233 -6.26 -4.44 13.90
CA VAL A 233 -6.09 -5.75 14.58
C VAL A 233 -5.85 -5.57 16.09
N ARG A 234 -5.19 -4.48 16.50
CA ARG A 234 -4.97 -4.16 17.91
C ARG A 234 -6.23 -3.69 18.65
N THR A 235 -7.17 -3.07 17.95
CA THR A 235 -8.30 -2.35 18.59
C THR A 235 -9.68 -2.95 18.32
N VAL A 236 -9.84 -3.73 17.25
CA VAL A 236 -11.12 -4.33 16.88
C VAL A 236 -11.61 -5.27 17.99
N ASP A 237 -12.89 -5.17 18.34
CA ASP A 237 -13.52 -6.00 19.37
C ASP A 237 -14.01 -7.31 18.74
N VAL A 238 -13.22 -8.37 18.92
CA VAL A 238 -13.46 -9.73 18.40
C VAL A 238 -12.81 -10.76 19.31
N ASP A 239 -13.28 -12.00 19.22
CA ASP A 239 -12.71 -13.16 19.90
C ASP A 239 -11.24 -13.38 19.53
N ASP A 240 -10.47 -13.97 20.45
CA ASP A 240 -9.04 -14.25 20.28
C ASP A 240 -8.75 -15.11 19.04
N SER A 241 -9.64 -16.05 18.70
CA SER A 241 -9.52 -16.89 17.51
C SER A 241 -9.61 -16.08 16.22
N VAL A 242 -10.52 -15.10 16.16
CA VAL A 242 -10.67 -14.19 15.02
C VAL A 242 -9.46 -13.24 14.96
N ARG A 243 -9.03 -12.71 16.10
CA ARG A 243 -7.84 -11.85 16.18
C ARG A 243 -6.58 -12.56 15.71
N ALA A 244 -6.42 -13.85 16.01
CA ALA A 244 -5.31 -14.66 15.51
C ALA A 244 -5.30 -14.75 13.98
N VAL A 245 -6.46 -15.01 13.36
CA VAL A 245 -6.58 -15.04 11.88
C VAL A 245 -6.28 -13.67 11.27
N LEU A 246 -6.83 -12.60 11.83
CA LEU A 246 -6.55 -11.23 11.37
C LEU A 246 -5.07 -10.86 11.51
N THR A 247 -4.41 -11.34 12.57
CA THR A 247 -2.97 -11.17 12.77
C THR A 247 -2.17 -11.86 11.67
N THR A 248 -2.51 -13.11 11.34
CA THR A 248 -1.88 -13.84 10.23
C THR A 248 -2.08 -13.14 8.89
N LEU A 249 -3.29 -12.64 8.61
CA LEU A 249 -3.56 -11.89 7.38
C LEU A 249 -2.76 -10.58 7.33
N CYS A 250 -2.69 -9.83 8.43
CA CYS A 250 -1.92 -8.59 8.51
C CYS A 250 -0.43 -8.85 8.27
N GLN A 251 0.15 -9.86 8.94
CA GLN A 251 1.53 -10.29 8.74
C GLN A 251 1.78 -10.74 7.30
N LEU A 252 0.89 -11.55 6.73
CA LEU A 252 1.01 -12.00 5.35
C LEU A 252 1.02 -10.84 4.36
N TYR A 253 0.11 -9.87 4.51
CA TYR A 253 0.06 -8.69 3.64
C TYR A 253 1.38 -7.90 3.69
N ALA A 254 1.88 -7.64 4.90
CA ALA A 254 3.10 -6.87 5.10
C ALA A 254 4.36 -7.62 4.63
N LEU A 255 4.50 -8.91 4.96
CA LEU A 255 5.65 -9.71 4.56
C LEU A 255 5.68 -9.95 3.04
N HIS A 256 4.52 -10.26 2.43
CA HIS A 256 4.42 -10.39 0.99
C HIS A 256 4.82 -9.08 0.28
N GLY A 257 4.33 -7.94 0.77
CA GLY A 257 4.72 -6.64 0.20
C GLY A 257 6.21 -6.30 0.39
N ILE A 258 6.87 -6.79 1.45
CA ILE A 258 8.32 -6.72 1.60
C ILE A 258 9.02 -7.54 0.52
N CYS A 259 8.56 -8.77 0.26
CA CYS A 259 9.11 -9.62 -0.79
C CYS A 259 8.98 -8.98 -2.18
N GLU A 260 7.79 -8.48 -2.53
CA GLU A 260 7.52 -7.84 -3.83
C GLU A 260 8.33 -6.56 -4.06
N HIS A 261 8.73 -5.87 -2.98
CA HIS A 261 9.47 -4.62 -3.05
C HIS A 261 10.84 -4.70 -2.35
N ALA A 262 11.46 -5.88 -2.32
CA ALA A 262 12.67 -6.14 -1.54
C ALA A 262 13.80 -5.14 -1.82
N GLY A 263 13.97 -4.73 -3.08
CA GLY A 263 14.97 -3.72 -3.47
C GLY A 263 14.80 -2.39 -2.75
N ASP A 264 13.57 -1.96 -2.48
CA ASP A 264 13.30 -0.70 -1.78
C ASP A 264 13.67 -0.79 -0.30
N PHE A 265 13.37 -1.94 0.35
CA PHE A 265 13.68 -2.18 1.75
C PHE A 265 15.19 -2.34 1.97
N LEU A 266 15.89 -3.04 1.06
CA LEU A 266 17.34 -3.18 1.09
C LEU A 266 18.07 -1.85 0.86
N GLN A 267 17.63 -1.07 -0.13
CA GLN A 267 18.20 0.26 -0.39
C GLN A 267 17.96 1.23 0.78
N ALA A 268 16.90 1.00 1.54
CA ALA A 268 16.61 1.77 2.73
C ALA A 268 17.47 1.36 3.95
N SER A 269 18.41 0.41 3.84
CA SER A 269 19.28 -0.02 4.95
C SER A 269 18.51 -0.44 6.21
N PHE A 270 17.34 -1.04 6.03
CA PHE A 270 16.60 -1.66 7.14
C PHE A 270 17.23 -3.03 7.42
N GLU A 271 18.26 -3.05 8.28
CA GLU A 271 18.92 -4.25 8.80
C GLU A 271 18.36 -4.71 10.15
#